data_AF-A0A971KGL7-F1
#
_entry.id   AF-A0A971KGL7-F1
#
_cell.length_a   1.000
_cell.length_b   1.000
_cell.length_c   1.000
_cell.angle_alpha   90.00
_cell.angle_beta   90.00
_cell.angle_gamma   90.00
#
_symmetry.space_group_name_H-M   'P 1'
#
loop_
_entity.id
_entity.type
_entity.pdbx_description
1 polymer ?
#
loop_
_entity_poly.entity_id
_entity_poly.type
_entity_poly.pdbx_seq_one_letter_code
_entity_poly.pdbx_strand_id
1 'polypeptide(L)' 'MIRFSTEQALLIHSYLIEVSGGAEGLMVKAALESALRAPVQTFGG' A
#
# COMPACT_ATOMS: atom_id res chain seq x y z
N MET A 1 -10.70 -8.88 10.11
CA MET A 1 -10.16 -7.70 9.39
C MET A 1 -9.03 -8.20 8.51
N ILE A 2 -9.05 -7.90 7.21
CA ILE A 2 -8.01 -8.34 6.27
C ILE A 2 -6.84 -7.36 6.39
N ARG A 3 -5.62 -7.87 6.51
CA ARG A 3 -4.37 -7.08 6.46
C ARG A 3 -3.49 -7.64 5.36
N PHE A 4 -2.86 -6.75 4.60
CA PHE A 4 -1.87 -7.11 3.59
C PHE A 4 -0.47 -7.03 4.17
N SER A 5 0.40 -7.97 3.81
CA SER A 5 1.83 -7.81 4.02
C SER A 5 2.39 -6.71 3.11
N THR A 6 3.62 -6.27 3.37
CA THR A 6 4.32 -5.32 2.51
C THR A 6 4.41 -5.83 1.08
N GLU A 7 4.73 -7.11 0.91
CA GLU A 7 4.86 -7.78 -0.39
C GLU A 7 3.53 -7.82 -1.13
N GLN A 8 2.44 -8.12 -0.42
CA GLN A 8 1.10 -8.11 -1.01
C GLN A 8 0.70 -6.70 -1.43
N ALA A 9 1.00 -5.68 -0.63
CA ALA A 9 0.72 -4.28 -0.98
C ALA A 9 1.50 -3.85 -2.23
N LEU A 10 2.77 -4.25 -2.36
CA LEU A 10 3.58 -3.96 -3.54
C LEU A 10 3.06 -4.69 -4.78
N LEU A 11 2.65 -5.96 -4.66
CA LEU A 11 2.06 -6.71 -5.78
C LEU A 11 0.76 -6.06 -6.28
N ILE A 12 -0.09 -5.61 -5.36
CA ILE A 12 -1.32 -4.87 -5.71
C ILE A 12 -0.94 -3.57 -6.42
N HIS A 13 0.04 -2.83 -5.91
CA HIS A 13 0.50 -1.58 -6.53
C HIS A 13 0.99 -1.81 -7.97
N SER A 14 1.83 -2.82 -8.19
CA SER A 14 2.32 -3.14 -9.54
C SER A 14 1.20 -3.52 -10.49
N TYR A 15 0.23 -4.33 -10.04
CA TYR A 15 -0.95 -4.64 -10.84
C TYR A 15 -1.76 -3.38 -11.18
N LEU A 16 -1.95 -2.47 -10.23
CA LEU A 16 -2.66 -1.21 -10.48
C LEU A 16 -1.94 -0.37 -11.54
N ILE A 17 -0.61 -0.22 -11.43
CA ILE A 17 0.18 0.49 -12.44
C ILE A 17 0.06 -0.17 -13.81
N GLU A 18 0.08 -1.50 -13.88
CA GLU A 18 -0.09 -2.25 -15.13
C GLU A 18 -1.43 -1.93 -15.82
N VAL A 19 -2.54 -1.92 -15.07
CA VAL A 19 -3.88 -1.76 -15.64
C VAL A 19 -4.33 -0.31 -15.78
N SER A 20 -3.83 0.61 -14.96
CA SER A 20 -4.23 2.03 -14.97
C SER A 20 -3.18 2.98 -15.54
N GLY A 21 -1.97 2.49 -15.78
CA GLY A 21 -0.79 3.34 -15.97
C GLY A 21 -0.33 4.00 -14.67
N GLY A 22 0.81 4.69 -14.73
CA GLY A 22 1.42 5.38 -13.60
C GLY A 22 2.94 5.20 -13.54
N ALA A 23 3.54 5.62 -12.43
CA ALA A 23 4.96 5.41 -12.18
C ALA A 23 5.16 4.30 -11.15
N GLU A 24 6.06 3.37 -11.49
CA GLU A 24 6.51 2.32 -10.59
C GLU A 24 7.47 2.84 -9.52
N GLY A 25 7.61 2.05 -8.46
CA GLY A 25 8.62 2.25 -7.42
C GLY A 25 8.08 2.73 -6.07
N LEU A 26 8.92 2.55 -5.05
CA LEU A 26 8.59 2.86 -3.66
C LEU A 26 9.41 4.06 -3.19
N MET A 27 8.72 5.13 -2.79
CA MET A 27 9.38 6.35 -2.31
C MET A 27 10.18 6.08 -1.02
N VAL A 28 9.55 5.48 0.00
CA VAL A 28 10.20 5.14 1.28
C VAL A 28 9.59 3.85 1.87
N LYS A 29 10.40 2.81 2.03
CA LYS A 29 9.96 1.52 2.59
C LYS A 29 9.41 1.63 4.02
N ALA A 30 10.10 2.36 4.88
CA ALA A 30 9.68 2.54 6.28
C ALA A 30 8.31 3.24 6.39
N ALA A 31 7.99 4.15 5.47
CA ALA A 31 6.70 4.82 5.44
C ALA A 31 5.56 3.85 5.08
N LEU A 32 5.77 2.99 4.08
CA LEU A 32 4.81 1.95 3.72
C LEU A 32 4.58 0.98 4.88
N GLU A 33 5.64 0.48 5.49
CA GLU A 33 5.52 -0.44 6.62
C GLU A 33 4.85 0.19 7.84
N SER A 34 5.08 1.49 8.08
CA SER A 34 4.39 2.25 9.13
C SER A 34 2.88 2.34 8.82
N ALA A 35 2.52 2.68 7.59
CA ALA A 35 1.13 2.79 7.15
C ALA A 35 0.36 1.46 7.26
N LEU A 36 0.99 0.34 6.89
CA LEU A 36 0.38 -1.00 7.01
C LEU A 36 0.19 -1.44 8.47
N ARG A 37 1.03 -0.94 9.38
CA ARG A 37 0.96 -1.23 10.82
C ARG A 37 0.01 -0.30 11.58
N ALA A 38 -0.28 0.89 11.05
CA ALA A 38 -1.19 1.83 11.66
C ALA A 38 -2.56 1.19 11.90
N PRO A 39 -3.23 1.48 13.03
CA PRO A 39 -4.66 1.23 13.16
C PRO A 39 -5.36 1.98 12.02
N VAL A 40 -6.33 1.34 11.35
CA VAL A 40 -7.09 1.97 10.26
C VAL A 40 -7.50 3.38 10.68
N GLN A 41 -6.99 4.38 9.96
CA GLN A 41 -7.41 5.76 10.13
C GLN A 41 -8.87 5.81 9.69
N THR A 42 -9.77 5.71 10.66
CA THR A 42 -11.16 6.07 10.45
C THR A 42 -11.19 7.58 10.44
N PHE A 43 -11.39 8.16 9.25
CA PHE A 43 -11.98 9.50 9.22
C PHE A 43 -13.36 9.31 9.83
N GLY A 44 -13.59 9.88 11.03
CA GLY A 44 -14.85 9.72 11.77
C GLY A 44 -16.03 9.94 10.82
N GLY A 45 -16.97 8.99 10.83
CA GLY A 45 -18.01 8.81 9.81
C GLY A 45 -18.84 10.03 9.47
#